data_AF-A0A3P7KUZ7-F1
#
_entry.id   AF-A0A3P7KUZ7-F1
#
_cell.length_a   1.000
_cell.length_b   1.000
_cell.length_c   1.000
_cell.angle_alpha   90.00
_cell.angle_beta   90.00
_cell.angle_gamma   90.00
#
_symmetry.space_group_name_H-M   'P 1'
#
loop_
_entity.id
_entity.type
_entity.pdbx_description
1 polymer ?
#
loop_
_entity_poly.entity_id
_entity_poly.type
_entity_poly.pdbx_seq_one_letter_code
_entity_poly.pdbx_strand_id
1 'polypeptide(L)'
;MEKLRVPYRDGPPMSVADRKKWLLRMMEMLTKHEADFCEALYRDLHKLPRIFLSLLDTCRVQPQPYGKVLILGPWNYPLFLLLIPLAGAIAAGNVVVCKPSELAPATERLLTLLLPKYLDEETQKLLDTVRFDFIFFTGGQTVGRLIMQAAAKNLTPLCLELGGKCPVYIDESANLNIAAKRILSGKLLNAGQTCIAPDYILCHRPAREISPDFEPVELLQPHSLFMQMD
;
A
#
# COMPACT_ATOMS: atom_id res chain seq x y z
N MET A 1 21.61 -6.64 39.50
CA MET A 1 21.27 -5.76 38.37
C MET A 1 19.78 -5.48 38.40
N GLU A 2 19.37 -4.41 39.08
CA GLU A 2 18.05 -3.77 38.93
C GLU A 2 17.95 -3.25 37.50
N LYS A 3 17.44 -4.10 36.60
CA LYS A 3 17.27 -3.74 35.19
C LYS A 3 16.27 -2.58 35.11
N LEU A 4 16.74 -1.47 34.54
CA LEU A 4 16.00 -0.32 34.03
C LEU A 4 14.61 -0.70 33.50
N ARG A 5 13.63 -0.77 34.42
CA ARG A 5 12.22 -0.60 34.12
C ARG A 5 11.90 0.81 34.56
N VAL A 6 12.23 1.79 33.71
CA VAL A 6 11.47 3.03 33.79
C VAL A 6 10.10 2.65 33.21
N PRO A 7 9.04 2.56 34.03
CA PRO A 7 7.72 2.29 33.49
C PRO A 7 7.41 3.41 32.50
N TYR A 8 6.97 3.04 31.30
CA TYR A 8 6.25 3.94 30.40
C TYR A 8 5.16 4.62 31.25
N ARG A 9 5.35 5.90 31.57
CA ARG A 9 4.37 6.68 32.33
C ARG A 9 3.35 7.18 31.33
N ASP A 10 2.09 6.82 31.53
CA ASP A 10 0.97 7.41 30.81
C ASP A 10 1.03 8.94 30.96
N GLY A 11 1.28 9.61 29.83
CA GLY A 11 1.39 11.05 29.71
C GLY A 11 1.17 11.45 28.25
N PRO A 12 0.93 12.74 27.96
CA PRO A 12 0.74 13.19 26.59
C PRO A 12 1.96 12.81 25.73
N PRO A 13 1.77 12.47 24.45
CA PRO A 13 2.87 12.14 23.55
C PRO A 13 3.92 13.25 23.57
N MET A 14 5.20 12.86 23.64
CA MET A 14 6.30 13.83 23.61
C MET A 14 6.16 14.80 22.42
N SER A 15 6.42 16.08 22.66
CA SER A 15 6.38 17.10 21.61
C SER A 15 7.34 16.72 20.46
N VAL A 16 7.09 17.21 19.24
CA VAL A 16 7.99 16.97 18.10
C VAL A 16 9.42 17.42 18.40
N ALA A 17 9.57 18.54 19.10
CA ALA A 17 10.87 19.08 19.51
C ALA A 17 11.59 18.15 20.50
N ASP A 18 10.88 17.63 21.49
CA ASP A 18 11.44 16.69 22.46
C ASP A 18 11.81 15.35 21.82
N ARG A 19 10.96 14.83 20.92
CA ARG A 19 11.27 13.64 20.11
C ARG A 19 12.53 13.83 19.27
N LYS A 20 12.66 14.98 18.59
CA LYS A 20 13.87 15.31 17.82
C LYS A 20 15.11 15.34 18.70
N LYS A 21 15.03 15.96 19.89
CA LYS A 21 16.13 16.01 20.86
C LYS A 21 16.53 14.62 21.35
N TRP A 22 15.57 13.75 21.63
CA TRP A 22 15.82 12.35 22.01
C TRP A 22 16.48 11.56 20.88
N LEU A 23 15.97 11.67 19.66
CA LEU A 23 16.54 10.98 18.50
C LEU A 23 17.97 11.44 18.20
N LEU A 24 18.24 12.75 18.29
CA LEU A 24 19.60 13.29 18.11
C LEU A 24 20.56 12.78 19.18
N ARG A 25 20.13 12.73 20.45
CA ARG A 25 20.94 12.15 21.53
C ARG A 25 21.21 10.66 21.34
N MET A 26 20.21 9.91 20.87
CA MET A 26 20.36 8.48 20.60
C MET A 26 21.32 8.24 19.42
N MET A 27 21.21 9.04 18.36
CA MET A 27 22.15 9.02 17.24
C MET A 27 23.57 9.38 17.69
N GLU A 28 23.73 10.43 18.50
CA GLU A 28 25.02 10.82 19.06
C GLU A 28 25.62 9.72 19.93
N MET A 29 24.82 9.09 20.80
CA MET A 29 25.22 7.96 21.64
C MET A 29 25.69 6.77 20.80
N LEU A 30 24.90 6.34 19.82
CA LEU A 30 25.23 5.21 18.94
C LEU A 30 26.51 5.49 18.13
N THR A 31 26.68 6.73 17.66
CA THR A 31 27.85 7.13 16.86
C THR A 31 29.10 7.22 17.73
N LYS A 32 29.01 7.85 18.91
CA LYS A 32 30.15 8.07 19.80
C LYS A 32 30.65 6.79 20.48
N HIS A 33 29.76 5.82 20.68
CA HIS A 33 30.04 4.57 21.38
C HIS A 33 29.93 3.34 20.47
N GLU A 34 30.06 3.51 19.15
CA GLU A 34 29.94 2.42 18.19
C GLU A 34 30.86 1.23 18.54
N ALA A 35 32.13 1.50 18.86
CA ALA A 35 33.09 0.47 19.25
C ALA A 35 32.70 -0.27 20.55
N ASP A 36 32.18 0.46 21.55
CA ASP A 36 31.73 -0.12 22.81
C ASP A 36 30.51 -1.03 22.61
N PHE A 37 29.57 -0.63 21.75
CA PHE A 37 28.43 -1.46 21.37
C PHE A 37 28.85 -2.70 20.59
N CYS A 38 29.81 -2.57 19.67
CA CYS A 38 30.36 -3.71 18.95
C CYS A 38 31.04 -4.72 19.89
N GLU A 39 31.82 -4.24 20.87
CA GLU A 39 32.47 -5.08 21.88
C GLU A 39 31.44 -5.73 22.82
N ALA A 40 30.41 -5.01 23.24
CA ALA A 40 29.33 -5.58 24.06
C ALA A 40 28.56 -6.67 23.31
N LEU A 41 28.21 -6.44 22.05
CA LEU A 41 27.56 -7.42 21.17
C LEU A 41 28.47 -8.63 20.90
N TYR A 42 29.78 -8.42 20.83
CA TYR A 42 30.76 -9.49 20.74
C TYR A 42 30.81 -10.33 22.03
N ARG A 43 30.77 -9.72 23.20
CA ARG A 43 30.78 -10.44 24.48
C ARG A 43 29.49 -11.23 24.73
N ASP A 44 28.34 -10.66 24.39
CA ASP A 44 27.04 -11.29 24.66
C ASP A 44 26.66 -12.35 23.61
N LEU A 45 26.97 -12.09 22.34
CA LEU A 45 26.47 -12.90 21.22
C LEU A 45 27.58 -13.46 20.34
N HIS A 46 28.85 -13.21 20.67
CA HIS A 46 30.01 -13.59 19.85
C HIS A 46 29.93 -13.06 18.41
N LYS A 47 29.25 -11.93 18.20
CA LYS A 47 29.12 -11.27 16.89
C LYS A 47 30.27 -10.28 16.68
N LEU A 48 31.16 -10.56 15.73
CA LEU A 48 32.23 -9.64 15.34
C LEU A 48 31.68 -8.51 14.43
N PRO A 49 32.15 -7.26 14.60
CA PRO A 49 31.65 -6.08 13.85
C PRO A 49 32.00 -6.08 12.35
N ARG A 50 33.05 -6.82 11.96
CA ARG A 50 33.23 -7.44 10.64
C ARG A 50 33.82 -8.80 10.92
N ILE A 51 33.14 -9.86 10.51
CA ILE A 51 33.58 -11.22 10.83
C ILE A 51 34.80 -11.54 9.96
N PHE A 52 36.00 -11.62 10.56
CA PHE A 52 37.23 -12.12 9.91
C PHE A 52 37.02 -13.52 9.28
N LEU A 53 36.10 -14.30 9.84
CA LEU A 53 35.69 -15.61 9.33
C LEU A 53 35.11 -15.57 7.91
N SER A 54 34.38 -14.51 7.52
CA SER A 54 33.77 -14.41 6.18
C SER A 54 34.55 -13.52 5.22
N LEU A 55 35.78 -13.12 5.59
CA LEU A 55 36.64 -12.26 4.77
C LEU A 55 37.05 -12.95 3.45
N LEU A 56 37.10 -14.29 3.47
CA LEU A 56 37.40 -15.14 2.31
C LEU A 56 36.13 -15.69 1.65
N ASP A 57 34.95 -15.46 2.22
CA ASP A 57 33.69 -15.99 1.69
C ASP A 57 33.20 -15.16 0.50
N THR A 58 32.56 -15.82 -0.46
CA THR A 58 31.82 -15.15 -1.53
C THR A 58 30.34 -15.05 -1.14
N CYS A 59 29.91 -13.88 -0.68
CA CYS A 59 28.51 -13.61 -0.37
C CYS A 59 27.73 -13.24 -1.63
N ARG A 60 26.56 -13.86 -1.84
CA ARG A 60 25.61 -13.49 -2.91
C ARG A 60 24.17 -13.52 -2.40
N VAL A 61 23.33 -12.68 -2.99
CA VAL A 61 21.88 -12.70 -2.80
C VAL A 61 21.26 -13.35 -4.03
N GLN A 62 20.46 -14.39 -3.83
CA GLN A 62 19.74 -15.07 -4.92
C GLN A 62 18.23 -14.98 -4.66
N PRO A 63 17.45 -14.35 -5.55
CA PRO A 63 16.00 -14.35 -5.44
C PRO A 63 15.44 -15.75 -5.74
N GLN A 64 14.41 -16.15 -5.00
CA GLN A 64 13.67 -17.41 -5.17
C GLN A 64 12.17 -17.13 -5.15
N PRO A 65 11.34 -17.94 -5.84
CA PRO A 65 9.89 -17.81 -5.78
C PRO A 65 9.37 -18.00 -4.36
N TYR A 66 8.24 -17.33 -4.05
CA TYR A 66 7.51 -17.58 -2.81
C TYR A 66 6.85 -18.97 -2.82
N GLY A 67 6.27 -19.37 -3.95
CA GLY A 67 5.52 -20.62 -4.09
C GLY A 67 4.16 -20.39 -4.74
N LYS A 68 3.07 -20.61 -3.99
CA LYS A 68 1.69 -20.40 -4.44
C LYS A 68 1.23 -18.99 -4.11
N VAL A 69 0.97 -18.20 -5.15
CA VAL A 69 0.54 -16.80 -5.06
C VAL A 69 -0.96 -16.70 -5.36
N LEU A 70 -1.71 -15.98 -4.52
CA LEU A 70 -3.08 -15.56 -4.81
C LEU A 70 -3.09 -14.11 -5.29
N ILE A 71 -3.80 -13.83 -6.38
CA ILE A 71 -4.02 -12.48 -6.89
C ILE A 71 -5.52 -12.20 -6.95
N LEU A 72 -5.95 -11.21 -6.17
CA LEU A 72 -7.32 -10.75 -6.08
C LEU A 72 -7.44 -9.39 -6.80
N GLY A 73 -8.03 -9.41 -7.99
CA GLY A 73 -8.14 -8.24 -8.87
C GLY A 73 -9.39 -7.38 -8.59
N PRO A 74 -9.33 -6.06 -8.81
CA PRO A 74 -10.47 -5.16 -8.64
C PRO A 74 -11.31 -5.07 -9.92
N TRP A 75 -12.44 -4.36 -9.86
CA TRP A 75 -13.37 -4.20 -10.99
C TRP A 75 -13.11 -3.00 -11.88
N ASN A 76 -12.42 -1.97 -11.39
CA ASN A 76 -12.32 -0.69 -12.08
C ASN A 76 -11.38 -0.71 -13.28
N TYR A 77 -10.33 -1.53 -13.23
CA TYR A 77 -9.45 -1.86 -14.36
C TYR A 77 -9.16 -3.37 -14.36
N PRO A 78 -10.18 -4.19 -14.69
CA PRO A 78 -10.22 -5.61 -14.29
C PRO A 78 -9.23 -6.50 -15.06
N LEU A 79 -8.78 -6.06 -16.23
CA LEU A 79 -7.70 -6.72 -16.97
C LEU A 79 -6.33 -6.32 -16.41
N PHE A 80 -6.05 -5.01 -16.41
CA PHE A 80 -4.72 -4.48 -16.10
C PHE A 80 -4.28 -4.83 -14.67
N LEU A 81 -5.16 -4.60 -13.70
CA LEU A 81 -4.85 -4.79 -12.28
C LEU A 81 -4.84 -6.26 -11.83
N LEU A 82 -5.20 -7.18 -12.71
CA LEU A 82 -5.00 -8.62 -12.50
C LEU A 82 -3.77 -9.15 -13.26
N LEU A 83 -3.65 -8.80 -14.54
CA LEU A 83 -2.65 -9.39 -15.44
C LEU A 83 -1.22 -8.88 -15.17
N ILE A 84 -1.05 -7.64 -14.70
CA ILE A 84 0.29 -7.12 -14.37
C ILE A 84 0.88 -7.83 -13.14
N PRO A 85 0.17 -7.92 -12.00
CA PRO A 85 0.63 -8.73 -10.88
C PRO A 85 0.87 -10.20 -11.27
N LEU A 86 0.00 -10.77 -12.14
CA LEU A 86 0.17 -12.14 -12.65
C LEU A 86 1.48 -12.30 -13.43
N ALA A 87 1.79 -11.38 -14.35
CA ALA A 87 3.02 -11.41 -15.13
C ALA A 87 4.26 -11.36 -14.22
N GLY A 88 4.26 -10.49 -13.20
CA GLY A 88 5.34 -10.41 -12.22
C GLY A 88 5.50 -11.68 -11.38
N ALA A 89 4.38 -12.26 -10.93
CA ALA A 89 4.39 -13.50 -10.15
C ALA A 89 4.91 -14.70 -10.96
N ILE A 90 4.51 -14.83 -12.24
CA ILE A 90 5.03 -15.85 -13.17
C ILE A 90 6.52 -15.64 -13.42
N ALA A 91 6.95 -14.40 -13.69
CA ALA A 91 8.35 -14.08 -13.95
C ALA A 91 9.25 -14.41 -12.75
N ALA A 92 8.73 -14.29 -11.53
CA ALA A 92 9.40 -14.70 -10.30
C ALA A 92 9.40 -16.23 -10.05
N GLY A 93 8.76 -17.03 -10.92
CA GLY A 93 8.74 -18.50 -10.83
C GLY A 93 7.64 -19.08 -9.95
N ASN A 94 6.57 -18.32 -9.67
CA ASN A 94 5.48 -18.77 -8.80
C ASN A 94 4.39 -19.54 -9.54
N VAL A 95 3.64 -20.36 -8.81
CA VAL A 95 2.34 -20.87 -9.24
C VAL A 95 1.27 -19.86 -8.80
N VAL A 96 0.44 -19.42 -9.73
CA VAL A 96 -0.48 -18.31 -9.47
C VAL A 96 -1.93 -18.75 -9.59
N VAL A 97 -2.74 -18.33 -8.62
CA VAL A 97 -4.20 -18.40 -8.65
C VAL A 97 -4.74 -16.98 -8.80
N CYS A 98 -5.56 -16.75 -9.82
CA CYS A 98 -6.20 -15.46 -10.03
C CYS A 98 -7.69 -15.53 -9.69
N LYS A 99 -8.18 -14.50 -9.01
CA LYS A 99 -9.61 -14.27 -8.78
C LYS A 99 -9.95 -12.83 -9.21
N PRO A 100 -10.53 -12.65 -10.41
CA PRO A 100 -11.09 -11.38 -10.87
C PRO A 100 -12.28 -10.95 -10.01
N SER A 101 -12.64 -9.68 -10.11
CA SER A 101 -13.78 -9.13 -9.38
C SER A 101 -15.11 -9.51 -10.04
N GLU A 102 -16.04 -10.01 -9.23
CA GLU A 102 -17.44 -10.31 -9.59
C GLU A 102 -18.21 -9.07 -10.08
N LEU A 103 -17.77 -7.88 -9.66
CA LEU A 103 -18.32 -6.59 -10.12
C LEU A 103 -17.94 -6.24 -11.57
N ALA A 104 -17.12 -7.06 -12.25
CA ALA A 104 -16.79 -6.93 -13.68
C ALA A 104 -17.06 -8.26 -14.43
N PRO A 105 -18.33 -8.74 -14.46
CA PRO A 105 -18.67 -10.13 -14.79
C PRO A 105 -18.33 -10.54 -16.23
N ALA A 106 -18.35 -9.61 -17.18
CA ALA A 106 -17.97 -9.91 -18.57
C ALA A 106 -16.46 -10.20 -18.69
N THR A 107 -15.63 -9.40 -18.01
CA THR A 107 -14.18 -9.60 -17.98
C THR A 107 -13.81 -10.83 -17.18
N GLU A 108 -14.44 -11.03 -16.02
CA GLU A 108 -14.26 -12.20 -15.18
C GLU A 108 -14.53 -13.49 -15.97
N ARG A 109 -15.69 -13.61 -16.62
CA ARG A 109 -16.02 -14.74 -17.50
C ARG A 109 -14.98 -14.99 -18.60
N LEU A 110 -14.51 -13.92 -19.25
CA LEU A 110 -13.50 -14.06 -20.31
C LEU A 110 -12.18 -14.57 -19.76
N LEU A 111 -11.73 -14.05 -18.61
CA LEU A 111 -10.48 -14.47 -17.98
C LEU A 111 -10.56 -15.91 -17.47
N THR A 112 -11.71 -16.36 -16.97
CA THR A 112 -11.95 -17.76 -16.60
C THR A 112 -11.76 -18.71 -17.77
N LEU A 113 -12.15 -18.31 -18.98
CA LEU A 113 -11.98 -19.12 -20.18
C LEU A 113 -10.54 -19.13 -20.70
N LEU A 114 -9.83 -18.00 -20.58
CA LEU A 114 -8.52 -17.82 -21.18
C LEU A 114 -7.34 -18.16 -20.26
N LEU A 115 -7.52 -18.07 -18.94
CA LEU A 115 -6.45 -18.38 -17.98
C LEU A 115 -6.45 -19.87 -17.64
N PRO A 116 -5.31 -20.57 -17.78
CA PRO A 116 -5.26 -22.03 -17.62
C PRO A 116 -5.47 -22.54 -16.18
N LYS A 117 -5.42 -21.67 -15.17
CA LYS A 117 -5.66 -21.99 -13.75
C LYS A 117 -6.46 -20.87 -13.08
N TYR A 118 -7.75 -21.12 -12.90
CA TYR A 118 -8.74 -20.21 -12.32
C TYR A 118 -9.50 -20.91 -11.18
N LEU A 119 -9.93 -20.17 -10.16
CA LEU A 119 -10.83 -20.67 -9.11
C LEU A 119 -12.08 -19.81 -9.02
N ASP A 120 -13.23 -20.42 -9.30
CA ASP A 120 -14.57 -19.87 -9.11
C ASP A 120 -15.08 -20.14 -7.69
N GLU A 121 -14.27 -19.80 -6.67
CA GLU A 121 -14.67 -19.94 -5.27
C GLU A 121 -14.78 -18.57 -4.60
N GLU A 122 -15.73 -18.47 -3.66
CA GLU A 122 -15.85 -17.30 -2.78
C GLU A 122 -14.52 -17.02 -2.07
N THR A 123 -14.11 -15.75 -2.06
CA THR A 123 -12.78 -15.34 -1.58
C THR A 123 -12.50 -15.80 -0.14
N GLN A 124 -13.49 -15.75 0.75
CA GLN A 124 -13.31 -16.19 2.14
C GLN A 124 -13.06 -17.71 2.22
N LYS A 125 -13.86 -18.50 1.51
CA LYS A 125 -13.68 -19.95 1.43
C LYS A 125 -12.29 -20.30 0.91
N LEU A 126 -11.83 -19.62 -0.14
CA LEU A 126 -10.51 -19.83 -0.72
C LEU A 126 -9.37 -19.57 0.29
N LEU A 127 -9.48 -18.49 1.06
CA LEU A 127 -8.48 -18.12 2.07
C LEU A 127 -8.47 -19.08 3.27
N ASP A 128 -9.60 -19.72 3.57
CA ASP A 128 -9.70 -20.69 4.67
C ASP A 128 -9.29 -22.11 4.26
N THR A 129 -9.45 -22.49 2.98
CA THR A 129 -9.17 -23.85 2.48
C THR A 129 -7.77 -24.01 1.89
N VAL A 130 -7.19 -22.94 1.36
CA VAL A 130 -5.91 -22.99 0.66
C VAL A 130 -4.87 -22.14 1.36
N ARG A 131 -3.75 -22.76 1.76
CA ARG A 131 -2.55 -22.03 2.15
C ARG A 131 -1.85 -21.46 0.92
N PHE A 132 -1.65 -20.14 0.95
CA PHE A 132 -0.85 -19.38 -0.01
C PHE A 132 0.45 -18.91 0.64
N ASP A 133 1.49 -18.82 -0.18
CA ASP A 133 2.83 -18.36 0.22
C ASP A 133 2.99 -16.84 0.00
N PHE A 134 2.08 -16.22 -0.76
CA PHE A 134 1.94 -14.78 -0.90
C PHE A 134 0.53 -14.42 -1.38
N ILE A 135 -0.02 -13.30 -0.93
CA ILE A 135 -1.31 -12.77 -1.43
C ILE A 135 -1.13 -11.34 -1.91
N PHE A 136 -1.57 -11.08 -3.14
CA PHE A 136 -1.67 -9.75 -3.73
C PHE A 136 -3.14 -9.36 -3.85
N PHE A 137 -3.52 -8.22 -3.27
CA PHE A 137 -4.88 -7.71 -3.32
C PHE A 137 -4.91 -6.25 -3.73
N THR A 138 -5.80 -5.91 -4.66
CA THR A 138 -6.15 -4.52 -4.95
C THR A 138 -7.63 -4.29 -4.63
N GLY A 139 -7.94 -3.27 -3.82
CA GLY A 139 -9.32 -2.94 -3.51
C GLY A 139 -9.53 -2.01 -2.31
N GLY A 140 -10.67 -2.17 -1.64
CA GLY A 140 -11.05 -1.33 -0.51
C GLY A 140 -10.36 -1.73 0.81
N GLN A 141 -10.13 -0.75 1.69
CA GLN A 141 -9.46 -0.97 2.98
C GLN A 141 -10.19 -1.95 3.90
N THR A 142 -11.54 -1.97 3.85
CA THR A 142 -12.35 -2.91 4.64
C THR A 142 -12.04 -4.36 4.28
N VAL A 143 -12.05 -4.69 2.99
CA VAL A 143 -11.72 -6.04 2.51
C VAL A 143 -10.23 -6.34 2.70
N GLY A 144 -9.35 -5.34 2.50
CA GLY A 144 -7.92 -5.49 2.76
C GLY A 144 -7.61 -5.93 4.21
N ARG A 145 -8.36 -5.42 5.19
CA ARG A 145 -8.24 -5.87 6.59
C ARG A 145 -8.69 -7.31 6.79
N LEU A 146 -9.77 -7.74 6.13
CA LEU A 146 -10.24 -9.13 6.20
C LEU A 146 -9.22 -10.10 5.60
N ILE A 147 -8.64 -9.74 4.46
CA ILE A 147 -7.56 -10.52 3.82
C ILE A 147 -6.35 -10.62 4.74
N MET A 148 -5.96 -9.50 5.38
CA MET A 148 -4.86 -9.49 6.34
C MET A 148 -5.12 -10.41 7.54
N GLN A 149 -6.35 -10.41 8.07
CA GLN A 149 -6.75 -11.32 9.16
C GLN A 149 -6.68 -12.79 8.73
N ALA A 150 -7.12 -13.12 7.52
CA ALA A 150 -7.04 -14.49 7.01
C ALA A 150 -5.58 -14.93 6.79
N ALA A 151 -4.75 -14.06 6.19
CA ALA A 151 -3.33 -14.32 5.94
C ALA A 151 -2.51 -14.52 7.22
N ALA A 152 -2.88 -13.83 8.31
CA ALA A 152 -2.21 -13.96 9.60
C ALA A 152 -2.26 -15.40 10.16
N LYS A 153 -3.29 -16.18 9.84
CA LYS A 153 -3.42 -17.59 10.28
C LYS A 153 -2.25 -18.46 9.80
N ASN A 154 -1.66 -18.11 8.64
CA ASN A 154 -0.58 -18.87 8.01
C ASN A 154 0.75 -18.10 7.94
N LEU A 155 0.82 -16.91 8.55
CA LEU A 155 1.94 -15.96 8.41
C LEU A 155 2.26 -15.64 6.95
N THR A 156 1.21 -15.57 6.11
CA THR A 156 1.37 -15.32 4.68
C THR A 156 1.72 -13.84 4.44
N PRO A 157 2.82 -13.53 3.73
CA PRO A 157 3.13 -12.16 3.34
C PRO A 157 2.10 -11.60 2.34
N LEU A 158 1.94 -10.27 2.36
CA LEU A 158 0.87 -9.57 1.65
C LEU A 158 1.43 -8.39 0.85
N CYS A 159 0.81 -8.11 -0.29
CA CYS A 159 0.77 -6.79 -0.90
C CYS A 159 -0.69 -6.31 -0.97
N LEU A 160 -0.97 -5.16 -0.37
CA LEU A 160 -2.30 -4.56 -0.33
C LEU A 160 -2.27 -3.21 -1.04
N GLU A 161 -2.73 -3.19 -2.29
CA GLU A 161 -2.93 -1.97 -3.09
C GLU A 161 -4.31 -1.39 -2.79
N LEU A 162 -4.35 -0.41 -1.88
CA LEU A 162 -5.59 0.13 -1.34
C LEU A 162 -5.86 1.55 -1.84
N GLY A 163 -7.13 1.96 -1.77
CA GLY A 163 -7.55 3.32 -2.06
C GLY A 163 -7.32 4.30 -0.91
N GLY A 164 -7.45 5.58 -1.25
CA GLY A 164 -7.44 6.71 -0.33
C GLY A 164 -7.93 7.97 -1.04
N LYS A 165 -7.69 9.14 -0.44
CA LYS A 165 -8.00 10.43 -1.06
C LYS A 165 -6.68 11.06 -1.54
N CYS A 166 -6.44 11.08 -2.84
CA CYS A 166 -5.25 11.69 -3.42
C CYS A 166 -5.42 13.22 -3.53
N PRO A 167 -4.72 14.03 -2.71
CA PRO A 167 -4.80 15.48 -2.80
C PRO A 167 -4.06 16.00 -4.04
N VAL A 168 -4.56 17.09 -4.61
CA VAL A 168 -3.79 17.93 -5.55
C VAL A 168 -3.63 19.30 -4.92
N TYR A 169 -2.39 19.69 -4.62
CA TYR A 169 -2.07 21.03 -4.16
C TYR A 169 -1.74 21.95 -5.34
N ILE A 170 -2.43 23.09 -5.41
CA ILE A 170 -2.20 24.14 -6.41
C ILE A 170 -1.61 25.35 -5.69
N ASP A 171 -0.33 25.60 -5.96
CA ASP A 171 0.42 26.76 -5.47
C ASP A 171 -0.02 28.05 -6.19
N GLU A 172 0.27 29.20 -5.58
CA GLU A 172 -0.01 30.52 -6.17
C GLU A 172 0.74 30.77 -7.49
N SER A 173 1.91 30.17 -7.68
CA SER A 173 2.70 30.31 -8.90
C SER A 173 2.27 29.37 -10.03
N ALA A 174 1.23 28.56 -9.82
CA ALA A 174 0.83 27.53 -10.76
C ALA A 174 0.10 28.11 -11.99
N ASN A 175 0.40 27.56 -13.17
CA ASN A 175 -0.40 27.83 -14.36
C ASN A 175 -1.75 27.10 -14.28
N LEU A 176 -2.81 27.82 -13.92
CA LEU A 176 -4.12 27.25 -13.67
C LEU A 176 -4.77 26.60 -14.90
N ASN A 177 -4.54 27.16 -16.09
CA ASN A 177 -5.08 26.59 -17.32
C ASN A 177 -4.50 25.19 -17.61
N ILE A 178 -3.19 25.00 -17.38
CA ILE A 178 -2.55 23.69 -17.55
C ILE A 178 -2.96 22.74 -16.41
N ALA A 179 -2.98 23.23 -15.18
CA ALA A 179 -3.36 22.45 -14.01
C ALA A 179 -4.79 21.91 -14.15
N ALA A 180 -5.76 22.77 -14.49
CA ALA A 180 -7.16 22.40 -14.67
C ALA A 180 -7.32 21.29 -15.74
N LYS A 181 -6.69 21.45 -16.91
CA LYS A 181 -6.76 20.44 -17.99
C LYS A 181 -6.23 19.08 -17.54
N ARG A 182 -5.09 19.05 -16.84
CA ARG A 182 -4.48 17.81 -16.34
C ARG A 182 -5.30 17.15 -15.23
N ILE A 183 -5.79 17.95 -14.29
CA ILE A 183 -6.62 17.48 -13.18
C ILE A 183 -7.94 16.90 -13.71
N LEU A 184 -8.62 17.62 -14.61
CA LEU A 184 -9.86 17.15 -15.23
C LEU A 184 -9.64 15.86 -16.02
N SER A 185 -8.56 15.77 -16.80
CA SER A 185 -8.23 14.53 -17.51
C SER A 185 -8.07 13.34 -16.56
N GLY A 186 -7.33 13.51 -15.46
CA GLY A 186 -7.16 12.46 -14.45
C GLY A 186 -8.43 12.14 -13.66
N LYS A 187 -9.25 13.16 -13.36
CA LYS A 187 -10.50 13.00 -12.59
C LYS A 187 -11.59 12.32 -13.40
N LEU A 188 -11.68 12.62 -14.69
CA LEU A 188 -12.76 12.15 -15.56
C LEU A 188 -12.45 10.78 -16.19
N LEU A 189 -11.18 10.38 -16.25
CA LEU A 189 -10.80 9.05 -16.69
C LEU A 189 -11.53 7.98 -15.85
N ASN A 190 -12.18 7.03 -16.52
CA ASN A 190 -12.97 5.96 -15.88
C ASN A 190 -14.03 6.48 -14.88
N ALA A 191 -14.60 7.66 -15.17
CA ALA A 191 -15.51 8.38 -14.28
C ALA A 191 -14.93 8.63 -12.86
N GLY A 192 -13.61 8.76 -12.75
CA GLY A 192 -12.90 8.97 -11.49
C GLY A 192 -12.79 7.73 -10.62
N GLN A 193 -13.22 6.56 -11.10
CA GLN A 193 -13.14 5.28 -10.39
C GLN A 193 -11.72 4.70 -10.47
N THR A 194 -10.76 5.48 -9.98
CA THR A 194 -9.34 5.22 -10.11
C THR A 194 -8.67 5.56 -8.80
N CYS A 195 -7.96 4.60 -8.20
CA CYS A 195 -7.35 4.76 -6.87
C CYS A 195 -6.38 5.94 -6.78
N ILE A 196 -5.76 6.31 -7.91
CA ILE A 196 -4.81 7.42 -8.04
C ILE A 196 -5.42 8.68 -8.69
N ALA A 197 -6.74 8.72 -8.92
CA ALA A 197 -7.37 9.92 -9.45
C ALA A 197 -7.23 11.09 -8.46
N PRO A 198 -7.12 12.33 -8.95
CA PRO A 198 -7.31 13.51 -8.11
C PRO A 198 -8.61 13.38 -7.32
N ASP A 199 -8.52 13.34 -5.99
CA ASP A 199 -9.71 13.19 -5.15
C ASP A 199 -10.27 14.58 -4.81
N TYR A 200 -9.41 15.45 -4.26
CA TYR A 200 -9.73 16.81 -3.87
C TYR A 200 -8.56 17.76 -4.15
N ILE A 201 -8.88 19.05 -4.27
CA ILE A 201 -7.91 20.12 -4.53
C ILE A 201 -7.73 20.96 -3.27
N LEU A 202 -6.48 21.27 -2.95
CA LEU A 202 -6.08 22.29 -1.99
C LEU A 202 -5.42 23.42 -2.77
N CYS A 203 -5.89 24.66 -2.65
CA CYS A 203 -5.31 25.78 -3.36
C CYS A 203 -5.20 27.04 -2.49
N HIS A 204 -4.26 27.92 -2.84
CA HIS A 204 -4.18 29.25 -2.22
C HIS A 204 -5.44 30.06 -2.57
N ARG A 205 -6.05 30.72 -1.57
CA ARG A 205 -7.31 31.52 -1.66
C ARG A 205 -7.56 32.28 -2.99
N PRO A 206 -6.60 33.03 -3.58
CA PRO A 206 -6.84 33.78 -4.82
C PRO A 206 -7.18 32.90 -6.04
N ALA A 207 -6.78 31.62 -6.03
CA ALA A 207 -7.05 30.69 -7.12
C ALA A 207 -8.51 30.19 -7.18
N ARG A 208 -9.32 30.45 -6.14
CA ARG A 208 -10.74 30.08 -6.10
C ARG A 208 -11.65 31.03 -6.89
N GLU A 209 -11.20 32.26 -7.13
CA GLU A 209 -11.97 33.33 -7.77
C GLU A 209 -11.70 33.46 -9.28
N ILE A 210 -10.82 32.62 -9.84
CA ILE A 210 -10.39 32.74 -11.24
C ILE A 210 -11.38 32.02 -12.16
N SER A 211 -12.45 32.75 -12.50
CA SER A 211 -12.97 32.96 -13.86
C SER A 211 -14.46 33.33 -13.78
N PRO A 212 -14.85 34.61 -14.00
CA PRO A 212 -16.26 34.98 -14.16
C PRO A 212 -16.92 34.31 -15.38
N ASP A 213 -16.15 33.71 -16.28
CA ASP A 213 -16.62 32.95 -17.45
C ASP A 213 -16.77 31.44 -17.18
N PHE A 214 -16.49 30.97 -15.96
CA PHE A 214 -16.74 29.59 -15.57
C PHE A 214 -18.16 29.51 -14.97
N GLU A 215 -19.15 29.30 -15.83
CA GLU A 215 -20.45 28.78 -15.40
C GLU A 215 -20.17 27.51 -14.58
N PRO A 216 -20.62 27.43 -13.32
CA PRO A 216 -20.55 26.18 -12.59
C PRO A 216 -21.40 25.19 -13.38
N VAL A 217 -20.74 24.25 -14.07
CA VAL A 217 -21.39 23.01 -14.46
C VAL A 217 -21.96 22.47 -13.16
N GLU A 218 -23.29 22.37 -13.06
CA GLU A 218 -23.95 21.68 -11.96
C GLU A 218 -23.34 20.28 -11.89
N LEU A 219 -22.29 20.16 -11.08
CA LEU A 219 -21.82 18.89 -10.59
C LEU A 219 -22.99 18.39 -9.77
N LEU A 220 -23.75 17.46 -10.36
CA LEU A 220 -24.71 16.62 -9.66
C LEU A 220 -24.09 16.26 -8.31
N GLN A 221 -24.57 16.94 -7.27
CA GLN A 221 -24.22 16.67 -5.90
C GLN A 221 -24.50 15.18 -5.68
N PRO A 222 -23.56 14.37 -5.13
CA PRO A 222 -23.85 12.97 -4.83
C PRO A 222 -24.82 12.77 -3.65
N HIS A 223 -25.74 13.71 -3.39
CA HIS A 223 -26.57 13.74 -2.18
C HIS A 223 -28.09 13.77 -2.42
N SER A 224 -28.59 13.60 -3.65
CA SER A 224 -30.03 13.43 -3.90
C SER A 224 -30.45 11.95 -4.07
N LEU A 225 -30.06 11.10 -3.10
CA LEU A 225 -30.69 9.80 -2.89
C LEU A 225 -30.98 9.59 -1.40
N PHE A 226 -31.58 10.60 -0.77
CA PHE A 226 -32.39 10.38 0.43
C PHE A 226 -33.80 9.99 -0.02
N MET A 227 -34.06 8.69 0.05
CA MET A 227 -35.41 8.13 0.12
C MET A 227 -36.12 8.78 1.33
N GLN A 228 -37.13 9.61 1.09
CA GLN A 228 -38.23 9.74 2.05
C GLN A 228 -39.14 8.55 1.80
N MET A 229 -39.16 7.62 2.76
CA MET A 229 -40.21 6.63 2.90
C MET A 229 -41.32 7.27 3.74
N ASP A 230 -42.47 7.50 3.12
CA ASP A 230 -43.76 7.26 3.77
C ASP A 230 -44.11 5.77 3.60
#